data_AF-A0A061S1Z5-F1
#
_entry.id   AF-A0A061S1Z5-F1
#
_cell.length_a   1.000
_cell.length_b   1.000
_cell.length_c   1.000
_cell.angle_alpha   90.00
_cell.angle_beta   90.00
_cell.angle_gamma   90.00
#
_symmetry.space_group_name_H-M   'P 1'
#
loop_
_entity.id
_entity.type
_entity.pdbx_description
1 polymer ?
#
loop_
_entity_poly.entity_id
_entity_poly.type
_entity_poly.pdbx_seq_one_letter_code
_entity_poly.pdbx_strand_id
1 'polypeptide(L)'
;MDGSKELPPRDLELLQSLDTNVSAMVDNFANLVKAARIPEEEDRAAPGKAVPGEMPEVLAEKIILGGKGLLEVVAELKRKAIVSDHESINAQKAQRSREFDKEVADVEAELGALRCEVEQQLRLLEDHFYSSRCKPQAVPLEEPPADLQTLFELAHELTTDK
;
A
#
# COMPACT_ATOMS: atom_id res chain seq x y z
N MET A 1 24.81 -17.07 11.94
CA MET A 1 24.11 -16.70 13.18
C MET A 1 22.70 -17.19 13.01
N ASP A 2 22.43 -18.32 13.63
CA ASP A 2 21.21 -19.11 13.50
C ASP A 2 20.04 -18.30 14.09
N GLY A 3 19.25 -17.71 13.20
CA GLY A 3 18.08 -16.94 13.55
C GLY A 3 16.93 -17.90 13.77
N SER A 4 16.87 -18.53 14.94
CA SER A 4 15.62 -19.08 15.49
C SER A 4 14.64 -17.92 15.59
N LYS A 5 13.92 -17.68 14.49
CA LYS A 5 12.86 -16.70 14.40
C LYS A 5 11.74 -17.23 15.27
N GLU A 6 11.79 -16.89 16.56
CA GLU A 6 10.71 -17.17 17.50
C GLU A 6 9.41 -16.75 16.83
N LEU A 7 8.49 -17.70 16.67
CA LEU A 7 7.18 -17.41 16.13
C LEU A 7 6.56 -16.32 17.02
N PRO A 8 5.99 -15.25 16.44
CA PRO A 8 5.37 -14.22 17.24
C PRO A 8 4.30 -14.85 18.15
N PRO A 9 4.07 -14.31 19.35
CA PRO A 9 3.26 -14.96 20.39
C PRO A 9 1.87 -15.40 19.90
N ARG A 10 1.26 -14.62 18.99
CA ARG A 10 -0.02 -14.96 18.36
C ARG A 10 0.02 -16.18 17.43
N ASP A 11 1.13 -16.40 16.72
CA ASP A 11 1.28 -17.58 15.86
C ASP A 11 1.47 -18.85 16.70
N LEU A 12 2.15 -18.72 17.84
CA LEU A 12 2.27 -19.80 18.82
C LEU A 12 0.89 -20.13 19.43
N GLU A 13 0.10 -19.12 19.80
CA GLU A 13 -1.27 -19.30 20.29
C GLU A 13 -2.19 -19.99 19.26
N LEU A 14 -2.11 -19.60 17.99
CA LEU A 14 -2.88 -20.25 16.90
C LEU A 14 -2.46 -21.71 16.72
N LEU A 15 -1.16 -22.00 16.80
CA LEU A 15 -0.63 -23.37 16.68
C LEU A 15 -1.06 -24.25 17.87
N GLN A 16 -1.00 -23.70 19.08
CA GLN A 16 -1.48 -24.38 20.29
C GLN A 16 -2.98 -24.64 20.24
N SER A 17 -3.77 -23.65 19.77
CA SER A 17 -5.21 -23.79 19.58
C SER A 17 -5.54 -24.86 18.52
N LEU A 18 -4.80 -24.90 17.41
CA LEU A 18 -4.93 -25.94 16.39
C LEU A 18 -4.69 -27.33 17.00
N ASP A 19 -3.56 -27.52 17.67
CA ASP A 19 -3.19 -28.81 18.27
C ASP A 19 -4.19 -29.27 19.34
N THR A 20 -4.63 -28.34 20.19
CA THR A 20 -5.65 -28.59 21.22
C THR A 20 -6.98 -29.02 20.59
N ASN A 21 -7.46 -28.30 19.56
CA ASN A 21 -8.74 -28.62 18.92
C ASN A 21 -8.69 -29.95 18.16
N VAL A 22 -7.59 -30.26 17.46
CA VAL A 22 -7.43 -31.54 16.76
C VAL A 22 -7.37 -32.70 17.75
N SER A 23 -6.52 -32.59 18.78
CA SER A 23 -6.36 -33.63 19.79
C SER A 23 -7.67 -33.92 20.52
N ALA A 24 -8.37 -32.87 20.96
CA ALA A 24 -9.68 -32.99 21.60
C ALA A 24 -10.71 -33.66 20.67
N MET A 25 -10.72 -33.32 19.38
CA MET A 25 -11.68 -33.89 18.43
C MET A 25 -11.43 -35.40 18.22
N VAL A 26 -10.17 -35.81 18.10
CA VAL A 26 -9.77 -37.22 17.96
C VAL A 26 -10.12 -38.02 19.21
N ASP A 27 -9.81 -37.49 20.39
CA ASP A 27 -10.10 -38.16 21.67
C ASP A 27 -11.61 -38.33 21.89
N ASN A 28 -12.39 -37.28 21.64
CA ASN A 28 -13.85 -37.33 21.77
C ASN A 28 -14.47 -38.30 20.75
N PHE A 29 -13.95 -38.35 19.51
CA PHE A 29 -14.41 -39.32 18.51
C PHE A 29 -14.09 -40.76 18.92
N ALA A 30 -12.89 -41.02 19.45
CA ALA A 30 -12.52 -42.34 19.95
C ALA A 30 -13.43 -42.79 21.11
N ASN A 31 -13.80 -41.85 22.00
CA ASN A 31 -14.72 -42.13 23.09
C ASN A 31 -16.16 -42.34 22.61
N LEU A 32 -16.60 -41.61 21.58
CA LEU A 32 -17.91 -41.80 20.96
C LEU A 32 -18.05 -43.19 20.34
N VAL A 33 -17.02 -43.66 19.63
CA VAL A 33 -16.97 -45.01 19.05
C VAL A 33 -17.04 -46.08 20.15
N LYS A 34 -16.34 -45.89 21.27
CA LYS A 34 -16.42 -46.81 22.43
C LYS A 34 -17.82 -46.83 23.04
N ALA A 35 -18.46 -45.67 23.19
CA ALA A 35 -19.79 -45.53 23.77
C ALA A 35 -20.89 -46.13 22.87
N ALA A 36 -20.69 -46.11 21.55
CA ALA A 36 -21.63 -46.69 20.57
C ALA A 36 -21.52 -48.22 20.45
N ARG A 37 -20.54 -48.86 21.09
CA ARG A 37 -20.36 -50.32 21.02
C ARG A 37 -21.50 -51.04 21.75
N ILE A 38 -22.24 -51.88 21.01
CA ILE A 38 -23.28 -52.74 21.58
C ILE A 38 -22.61 -53.85 22.40
N PRO A 39 -22.92 -54.02 23.70
CA PRO A 39 -22.35 -55.10 24.50
C PRO A 39 -22.89 -56.47 24.06
N GLU A 40 -22.02 -57.48 24.02
CA GLU A 40 -22.41 -58.89 23.80
C GLU A 40 -23.12 -59.46 25.04
N GLU A 41 -23.89 -60.55 24.89
CA GLU A 41 -24.74 -61.09 25.99
C GLU A 41 -23.96 -61.42 27.27
N GLU A 42 -22.70 -61.87 27.17
CA GLU A 42 -21.83 -62.14 28.33
C GLU A 42 -21.47 -60.88 29.14
N ASP A 43 -21.44 -59.70 28.50
CA ASP A 43 -21.15 -58.42 29.17
C ASP A 43 -22.37 -57.84 29.90
N ARG A 44 -23.60 -58.30 29.58
CA ARG A 44 -24.84 -57.87 30.24
C ARG A 44 -25.06 -58.51 31.61
N ALA A 45 -24.43 -59.65 31.88
CA ALA A 45 -24.62 -60.42 33.12
C ALA A 45 -23.74 -59.96 34.29
N ALA A 46 -22.79 -59.05 34.08
CA ALA A 46 -21.93 -58.52 35.13
C ALA A 46 -22.52 -57.21 35.72
N PRO A 47 -23.15 -57.23 36.92
CA PRO A 47 -23.62 -56.01 37.57
C PRO A 47 -22.41 -55.15 37.95
N GLY A 48 -22.25 -54.00 37.28
CA GLY A 48 -21.18 -53.03 37.55
C GLY A 48 -20.39 -52.54 36.33
N LYS A 49 -20.65 -53.05 35.12
CA LYS A 49 -19.92 -52.68 33.89
C LYS A 49 -20.59 -51.62 33.01
N ALA A 50 -21.77 -51.11 33.38
CA ALA A 50 -22.32 -49.91 32.76
C ALA A 50 -21.48 -48.71 33.21
N VAL A 51 -20.30 -48.54 32.61
CA VAL A 51 -19.42 -47.40 32.85
C VAL A 51 -20.26 -46.15 32.56
N PRO A 52 -20.42 -45.21 33.52
CA PRO A 52 -20.98 -43.91 33.23
C PRO A 52 -19.93 -43.14 32.40
N GLY A 53 -19.84 -43.48 31.12
CA GLY A 53 -19.11 -42.68 30.15
C GLY A 53 -19.83 -41.35 29.93
N GLU A 54 -19.12 -40.36 29.40
CA GLU A 54 -19.77 -39.16 28.89
C GLU A 54 -20.85 -39.55 27.88
N MET A 55 -22.03 -38.94 28.00
CA MET A 55 -23.16 -39.22 27.12
C MET A 55 -22.73 -39.02 25.65
N PRO A 56 -23.09 -39.94 24.72
CA PRO A 56 -22.72 -39.83 23.30
C PRO A 56 -23.04 -38.47 22.69
N GLU A 57 -24.14 -37.83 23.09
CA GLU A 57 -24.55 -36.50 22.64
C GLU A 57 -23.53 -35.42 23.03
N VAL A 58 -22.99 -35.48 24.26
CA VAL A 58 -21.98 -34.54 24.75
C VAL A 58 -20.65 -34.73 24.01
N LEU A 59 -20.29 -35.98 23.70
CA LEU A 59 -19.10 -36.28 22.90
C LEU A 59 -19.22 -35.74 21.47
N ALA A 60 -20.40 -35.89 20.85
CA ALA A 60 -20.69 -35.32 19.54
C ALA A 60 -20.65 -33.78 19.56
N GLU A 61 -21.22 -33.16 20.60
CA GLU A 61 -21.17 -31.70 20.77
C GLU A 61 -19.74 -31.18 20.90
N LYS A 62 -18.88 -31.84 21.68
CA LYS A 62 -17.46 -31.48 21.83
C LYS A 62 -16.69 -31.61 20.52
N ILE A 63 -17.00 -32.60 19.68
CA ILE A 63 -16.40 -32.73 18.34
C ILE A 63 -16.79 -31.54 17.46
N ILE A 64 -18.07 -31.15 17.46
CA ILE A 64 -18.57 -29.98 16.71
C ILE A 64 -17.88 -28.71 17.21
N LEU A 65 -17.72 -28.57 18.52
CA LEU A 65 -17.04 -27.43 19.13
C LEU A 65 -15.56 -27.35 18.71
N GLY A 66 -14.84 -28.47 18.69
CA GLY A 66 -13.47 -28.54 18.16
C GLY A 66 -13.41 -28.12 16.69
N GLY A 67 -14.36 -28.59 15.87
CA GLY A 67 -14.48 -28.17 14.48
C GLY A 67 -14.73 -26.66 14.31
N LYS A 68 -15.54 -26.06 15.18
CA LYS A 68 -15.72 -24.59 15.23
C LYS A 68 -14.42 -23.87 15.59
N GLY A 69 -13.66 -24.36 16.57
CA GLY A 69 -12.36 -23.80 16.94
C GLY A 69 -11.36 -23.82 15.77
N LEU A 70 -11.35 -24.89 14.98
CA LEU A 70 -10.54 -24.96 13.76
C LEU A 70 -10.94 -23.92 12.71
N LEU A 71 -12.24 -23.66 12.53
CA LEU A 71 -12.72 -22.61 11.61
C LEU A 71 -12.27 -21.22 12.06
N GLU A 72 -12.25 -20.95 13.36
CA GLU A 72 -11.74 -19.69 13.93
C GLU A 72 -10.24 -19.53 13.64
N VAL A 73 -9.43 -20.57 13.83
CA VAL A 73 -8.00 -20.56 13.48
C VAL A 73 -7.80 -20.26 11.99
N VAL A 74 -8.56 -20.91 11.11
CA VAL A 74 -8.49 -20.68 9.65
C VAL A 74 -8.89 -19.25 9.29
N ALA A 75 -9.90 -18.68 9.95
CA ALA A 75 -10.34 -17.30 9.72
C ALA A 75 -9.25 -16.28 10.11
N GLU A 76 -8.60 -16.48 11.25
CA GLU A 76 -7.49 -15.61 11.69
C GLU A 76 -6.29 -15.71 10.74
N LEU A 77 -5.93 -16.91 10.29
CA LEU A 77 -4.86 -17.10 9.30
C LEU A 77 -5.15 -16.38 7.98
N LYS A 78 -6.39 -16.44 7.49
CA LYS A 78 -6.82 -15.70 6.29
C LYS A 78 -6.72 -14.19 6.51
N ARG A 79 -7.20 -13.68 7.64
CA ARG A 79 -7.12 -12.25 7.98
C ARG A 79 -5.66 -11.78 7.99
N LYS A 80 -4.76 -12.55 8.59
CA LYS A 80 -3.33 -12.24 8.64
C LYS A 80 -2.71 -12.21 7.24
N ALA A 81 -3.02 -13.19 6.39
CA ALA A 81 -2.51 -13.23 5.02
C ALA A 81 -2.94 -12.00 4.21
N ILE A 82 -4.21 -11.59 4.35
CA ILE A 82 -4.73 -10.38 3.68
C ILE A 82 -3.99 -9.13 4.15
N VAL A 83 -3.84 -8.94 5.47
CA VAL A 83 -3.18 -7.74 6.03
C VAL A 83 -1.70 -7.68 5.64
N SER A 84 -0.99 -8.81 5.67
CA SER A 84 0.43 -8.86 5.31
C SER A 84 0.70 -8.44 3.86
N ASP A 85 -0.21 -8.75 2.93
CA ASP A 85 -0.08 -8.33 1.54
C ASP A 85 -0.21 -6.81 1.40
N HIS A 86 -1.16 -6.20 2.12
CA HIS A 86 -1.33 -4.75 2.15
C HIS A 86 -0.12 -4.02 2.75
N GLU A 87 0.48 -4.52 3.83
CA GLU A 87 1.68 -3.92 4.43
C GLU A 87 2.85 -3.92 3.45
N SER A 88 3.06 -5.03 2.74
CA SER A 88 4.11 -5.16 1.71
C SER A 88 3.88 -4.19 0.56
N ILE A 89 2.65 -4.12 0.03
CA ILE A 89 2.27 -3.20 -1.05
C ILE A 89 2.46 -1.74 -0.61
N ASN A 90 2.07 -1.41 0.62
CA ASN A 90 2.24 -0.06 1.16
C ASN A 90 3.72 0.32 1.30
N ALA A 91 4.56 -0.59 1.77
CA ALA A 91 6.01 -0.37 1.83
C ALA A 91 6.59 -0.13 0.42
N GLN A 92 6.20 -0.94 -0.56
CA GLN A 92 6.63 -0.77 -1.95
C GLN A 92 6.14 0.57 -2.56
N LYS A 93 4.91 0.98 -2.24
CA LYS A 93 4.37 2.28 -2.66
C LYS A 93 5.15 3.45 -2.05
N ALA A 94 5.43 3.39 -0.75
CA ALA A 94 6.21 4.41 -0.06
C ALA A 94 7.64 4.52 -0.61
N GLN A 95 8.27 3.38 -0.93
CA GLN A 95 9.58 3.33 -1.55
C GLN A 95 9.58 4.01 -2.92
N ARG A 96 8.65 3.63 -3.81
CA ARG A 96 8.52 4.26 -5.14
C ARG A 96 8.22 5.76 -5.06
N SER A 97 7.39 6.18 -4.11
CA SER A 97 7.14 7.62 -3.90
C SER A 97 8.43 8.38 -3.64
N ARG A 98 9.29 7.86 -2.75
CA ARG A 98 10.59 8.48 -2.44
C ARG A 98 11.54 8.47 -3.63
N GLU A 99 11.50 7.43 -4.45
CA GLU A 99 12.29 7.36 -5.68
C GLU A 99 11.86 8.43 -6.68
N PHE A 100 10.55 8.61 -6.88
CA PHE A 100 10.03 9.68 -7.74
C PHE A 100 10.34 11.07 -7.18
N ASP A 101 10.19 11.28 -5.87
CA ASP A 101 10.53 12.57 -5.24
C ASP A 101 12.00 12.93 -5.49
N LYS A 102 12.89 11.93 -5.42
CA LYS A 102 14.31 12.10 -5.74
C LYS A 102 14.53 12.41 -7.23
N GLU A 103 13.90 11.65 -8.12
CA GLU A 103 14.03 11.85 -9.57
C GLU A 103 13.54 13.23 -9.99
N VAL A 104 12.44 13.72 -9.41
CA VAL A 104 11.94 15.09 -9.60
C VAL A 104 12.97 16.11 -9.13
N ALA A 105 13.54 15.94 -7.92
CA ALA A 105 14.54 16.86 -7.41
C ALA A 105 15.81 16.90 -8.28
N ASP A 106 16.25 15.75 -8.80
CA ASP A 106 17.39 15.65 -9.71
C ASP A 106 17.10 16.38 -11.04
N VAL A 107 15.92 16.18 -11.62
CA VAL A 107 15.48 16.88 -12.85
C VAL A 107 15.33 18.38 -12.64
N GLU A 108 14.78 18.82 -11.51
CA GLU A 108 14.66 20.24 -11.17
C GLU A 108 16.03 20.90 -11.02
N ALA A 109 17.00 20.19 -10.44
CA ALA A 109 18.38 20.67 -10.31
C ALA A 109 19.05 20.81 -11.69
N GLU A 110 18.91 19.82 -12.56
CA GLU A 110 19.43 19.87 -13.93
C GLU A 110 18.78 21.00 -14.75
N LEU A 111 17.47 21.15 -14.67
CA LEU A 111 16.74 22.23 -15.34
C LEU A 111 17.18 23.61 -14.82
N GLY A 112 17.39 23.73 -13.51
CA GLY A 112 17.92 24.95 -12.89
C GLY A 112 19.31 25.30 -13.40
N ALA A 113 20.20 24.32 -13.50
CA ALA A 113 21.56 24.51 -14.04
C ALA A 113 21.52 24.92 -15.51
N LEU A 114 20.69 24.27 -16.33
CA LEU A 114 20.51 24.61 -17.74
C LEU A 114 19.98 26.04 -17.91
N ARG A 115 19.02 26.46 -17.07
CA ARG A 115 18.51 27.83 -17.10
C ARG A 115 19.62 28.85 -16.84
N CYS A 116 20.45 28.61 -15.83
CA CYS A 116 21.59 29.47 -15.52
C CYS A 116 22.59 29.56 -16.69
N GLU A 117 22.89 28.43 -17.33
CA GLU A 117 23.77 28.41 -18.52
C GLU A 117 23.18 29.23 -19.67
N VAL A 118 21.89 29.05 -19.98
CA VAL A 118 21.21 29.82 -21.04
C VAL A 118 21.20 31.32 -20.73
N GLU A 119 20.89 31.70 -19.48
CA GLU A 119 20.94 33.10 -19.04
C GLU A 119 22.35 33.69 -19.20
N GLN A 120 23.39 32.93 -18.87
CA GLN A 120 24.78 33.35 -19.04
C GLN A 120 25.15 33.52 -20.52
N GLN A 121 24.81 32.56 -21.38
CA GLN A 121 25.07 32.62 -22.81
C GLN A 121 24.36 33.83 -23.46
N LEU A 122 23.11 34.11 -23.07
CA LEU A 122 22.37 35.29 -23.54
C LEU A 122 23.05 36.59 -23.13
N ARG A 123 23.49 36.72 -21.88
CA ARG A 123 24.23 37.91 -21.42
C ARG A 123 25.54 38.11 -22.19
N LEU A 124 26.30 37.04 -22.40
CA LEU A 124 27.54 37.10 -23.19
C LEU A 124 27.26 37.56 -24.63
N LEU A 125 26.15 37.12 -25.22
CA LEU A 125 25.73 37.53 -26.55
C LEU A 125 25.32 39.01 -26.58
N GLU A 126 24.55 39.48 -25.60
CA GLU A 126 24.18 40.89 -25.44
C GLU A 126 25.43 41.77 -25.28
N ASP A 127 26.37 41.38 -24.41
CA ASP A 127 27.62 42.10 -24.20
C ASP A 127 28.47 42.15 -25.49
N HIS A 128 28.54 41.05 -26.24
CA HIS A 128 29.24 41.02 -27.53
C HIS A 128 28.56 41.92 -28.57
N PHE A 129 27.23 41.95 -28.59
CA PHE A 129 26.46 42.82 -29.47
C PHE A 129 26.73 44.30 -29.17
N TYR A 130 26.70 44.71 -27.91
CA TYR A 130 26.93 46.12 -27.51
C TYR A 130 28.41 46.54 -27.55
N SER A 131 29.35 45.61 -27.42
CA SER A 131 30.79 45.88 -27.52
C SER A 131 31.31 45.88 -28.97
N SER A 132 30.59 45.23 -29.89
CA SER A 132 30.91 45.28 -31.31
C SER A 132 30.71 46.70 -31.86
N ARG A 133 31.71 47.23 -32.59
CA ARG A 133 31.61 48.54 -33.28
C ARG A 133 30.54 48.59 -34.37
N CYS A 134 29.87 47.49 -34.64
CA CYS A 134 28.61 47.45 -35.36
C CYS A 134 27.53 48.03 -34.46
N LYS A 135 27.45 49.36 -34.38
CA LYS A 135 26.16 49.99 -34.14
C LYS A 135 25.20 49.33 -35.14
N PRO A 136 24.02 48.81 -34.75
CA PRO A 136 22.97 48.73 -35.74
C PRO A 136 22.95 50.11 -36.38
N GLN A 137 23.09 50.16 -37.70
CA GLN A 137 22.69 51.36 -38.40
C GLN A 137 21.31 51.63 -37.85
N ALA A 138 21.20 52.68 -37.02
CA ALA A 138 19.92 53.15 -36.57
C ALA A 138 19.22 53.39 -37.89
N VAL A 139 18.30 52.48 -38.25
CA VAL A 139 17.25 52.84 -39.17
C VAL A 139 16.76 54.13 -38.55
N PRO A 140 16.93 55.29 -39.21
CA PRO A 140 16.38 56.51 -38.68
C PRO A 140 14.96 56.15 -38.27
N LEU A 141 14.55 56.49 -37.05
CA LEU A 141 13.13 56.56 -36.75
C LEU A 141 12.59 57.54 -37.78
N GLU A 142 12.21 56.99 -38.94
CA GLU A 142 11.59 57.71 -40.03
C GLU A 142 10.38 58.30 -39.34
N GLU A 143 10.35 59.64 -39.26
CA GLU A 143 9.23 60.33 -38.65
C GLU A 143 7.97 59.68 -39.18
N PRO A 144 7.04 59.26 -38.30
CA PRO A 144 5.87 58.53 -38.74
C PRO A 144 5.26 59.34 -39.87
N PRO A 145 4.97 58.73 -41.04
CA PRO A 145 4.46 59.44 -42.20
C PRO A 145 3.32 60.35 -41.75
N ALA A 146 3.26 61.58 -42.28
CA ALA A 146 2.36 62.63 -41.79
C ALA A 146 0.90 62.15 -41.61
N ASP A 147 0.49 61.14 -42.38
CA ASP A 147 -0.79 60.45 -42.31
C ASP A 147 -1.04 59.74 -40.97
N LEU A 148 -0.01 59.19 -40.32
CA LEU A 148 -0.11 58.58 -38.99
C LEU A 148 -0.13 59.62 -37.86
N GLN A 149 0.52 60.77 -38.06
CA GLN A 149 0.47 61.88 -37.10
C GLN A 149 -0.93 62.51 -37.07
N THR A 150 -1.52 62.73 -38.26
CA THR A 150 -2.91 63.19 -38.39
C THR A 150 -3.92 62.18 -37.85
N LEU A 151 -3.69 60.87 -38.02
CA LEU A 151 -4.52 59.84 -37.39
C LEU A 151 -4.41 59.83 -35.86
N PHE A 152 -3.23 60.09 -35.29
CA PHE A 152 -3.04 60.20 -33.85
C PHE A 152 -3.70 61.46 -33.27
N GLU A 153 -3.62 62.60 -33.97
CA GLU A 153 -4.32 63.83 -33.59
C GLU A 153 -5.84 63.66 -33.64
N LEU A 154 -6.36 63.03 -34.71
CA LEU A 154 -7.79 62.74 -34.84
C LEU A 154 -8.29 61.77 -33.77
N ALA A 155 -7.48 60.75 -33.44
CA ALA A 155 -7.80 59.80 -32.37
C ALA A 155 -7.75 60.46 -30.98
N HIS A 156 -6.87 61.44 -30.79
CA HIS A 156 -6.81 62.22 -29.56
C HIS A 156 -8.03 63.15 -29.43
N GLU A 157 -8.44 63.84 -30.50
CA GLU A 157 -9.65 64.66 -30.51
C GLU A 157 -10.92 63.83 -30.24
N LEU A 158 -11.03 62.64 -30.83
CA LEU A 158 -12.16 61.72 -30.61
C LEU A 158 -12.21 61.12 -29.20
N THR A 159 -11.09 61.11 -28.48
CA THR A 159 -11.02 60.55 -27.11
C THR A 159 -11.12 61.62 -26.03
N THR A 160 -10.86 62.89 -26.36
CA THR A 160 -10.99 64.02 -25.41
C THR A 160 -12.33 64.74 -25.44
N ASP A 161 -13.20 64.47 -26.41
CA ASP A 161 -14.57 65.01 -26.41
C ASP A 161 -15.54 64.04 -25.68
N LYS A 162 -15.40 63.99 -24.35
CA LYS A 162 -16.39 63.46 -23.39
C LYS A 162 -16.34 64.21 -22.07
#